data_AF-A0A9P6E4C8-F1
#
_entry.id   AF-A0A9P6E4C8-F1
#
_cell.length_a   1.000
_cell.length_b   1.000
_cell.length_c   1.000
_cell.angle_alpha   90.00
_cell.angle_beta   90.00
_cell.angle_gamma   90.00
#
_symmetry.space_group_name_H-M   'P 1'
#
loop_
_entity.id
_entity.type
_entity.pdbx_description
1 polymer ?
#
loop_
_entity_poly.entity_id
_entity_poly.type
_entity_poly.pdbx_seq_one_letter_code
_entity_poly.pdbx_strand_id
1 'polypeptide(L)'
;MSLPTEIIDHILSFLQDDANSLHICAEASSLMNSLIERHLYAHIILLPRETADNYNNHHVGLNRLQLATLLKTHPHIAHYIKSIQAVVMPTDLRRWTSALRPSYPKRDKTELSKPPYLPSLKNLTLNLASSIRSREVKWNLLPSPLRAYLKRIIILPSMEDITIQGIQDFPLQVLNGCPKLNRLALDGGCCTNSRDEAALPSGQDERLERARVRHLQVRRGLTKMHEIASWFAQDPHDSAQGIPDLSHLHSLDFGLGIEEFTLFAQILNVCSRTLEDITLEIDKSFSTTYRAHRSLSNPAATNLASLHNSPDVPYSLPSLINIKNLHIYIRLVSRASKSQSDGRIQKREYESPVPFISRIIEEIYDKRTSFALKNITINLSLIRTDSQSPTLAEIDFTALANIPLPGSSIRSCLLCQAYLRPHVATLVISVETYGYIVGGRQLQTDVERNQSLRPLMNEGKVSVKFIEAGQ
;
A
#
# COMPACT_ATOMS: atom_id res chain seq x y z
N MET A 1 28.47 36.55 -12.59
CA MET A 1 28.75 35.73 -11.39
C MET A 1 27.97 34.45 -11.55
N SER A 2 28.65 33.30 -11.64
CA SER A 2 27.99 31.99 -11.70
C SER A 2 27.64 31.52 -10.29
N LEU A 3 26.44 30.99 -10.09
CA LEU A 3 26.07 30.30 -8.86
C LEU A 3 26.96 29.06 -8.65
N PRO A 4 27.31 28.69 -7.41
CA PRO A 4 28.01 27.44 -7.13
C PRO A 4 27.20 26.23 -7.60
N THR A 5 27.89 25.21 -8.11
CA THR A 5 27.29 24.00 -8.68
C THR A 5 26.41 23.24 -7.69
N GLU A 6 26.76 23.28 -6.41
CA GLU A 6 26.04 22.61 -5.33
C GLU A 6 24.67 23.26 -5.09
N ILE A 7 24.58 24.58 -5.22
CA ILE A 7 23.34 25.33 -5.09
C ILE A 7 22.42 25.01 -6.27
N ILE A 8 22.98 24.93 -7.48
CA ILE A 8 22.22 24.55 -8.68
C ILE A 8 21.71 23.09 -8.54
N ASP A 9 22.57 22.15 -8.13
CA ASP A 9 22.17 20.75 -7.91
C ASP A 9 21.06 20.62 -6.85
N HIS A 10 21.12 21.44 -5.79
CA HIS A 10 20.08 21.49 -4.77
C HIS A 10 18.76 22.05 -5.32
N ILE A 11 18.78 23.14 -6.10
CA ILE A 11 17.58 23.69 -6.75
C ILE A 11 16.94 22.64 -7.67
N LEU A 12 17.75 21.97 -8.49
CA LEU A 12 17.29 20.91 -9.39
C LEU A 12 16.70 19.71 -8.64
N SER A 13 17.16 19.42 -7.43
CA SER A 13 16.62 18.32 -6.62
C SER A 13 15.15 18.52 -6.23
N PHE A 14 14.67 19.77 -6.14
CA PHE A 14 13.25 20.05 -5.92
C PHE A 14 12.38 19.85 -7.18
N LEU A 15 13.00 19.74 -8.35
CA LEU A 15 12.34 19.51 -9.64
C LEU A 15 12.39 18.04 -10.08
N GLN A 16 12.88 17.13 -9.24
CA GLN A 16 13.07 15.71 -9.58
C GLN A 16 11.77 15.01 -10.05
N ASP A 17 10.62 15.50 -9.59
CA ASP A 17 9.30 14.98 -9.93
C ASP A 17 8.63 15.78 -11.06
N ASP A 18 9.35 16.70 -11.71
CA ASP A 18 8.89 17.50 -12.85
C ASP A 18 9.91 17.44 -14.01
N ALA A 19 9.88 16.34 -14.75
CA ALA A 19 10.76 16.12 -15.90
C ALA A 19 10.65 17.23 -16.97
N ASN A 20 9.48 17.85 -17.14
CA ASN A 20 9.29 18.91 -18.14
C ASN A 20 10.11 20.15 -17.76
N SER A 21 10.03 20.58 -16.50
CA SER A 21 10.85 21.69 -16.00
C SER A 21 12.35 21.38 -16.10
N LEU A 22 12.76 20.14 -15.80
CA LEU A 22 14.15 19.71 -15.97
C LEU A 22 14.60 19.77 -17.44
N HIS A 23 13.79 19.29 -18.39
CA HIS A 23 14.09 19.38 -19.82
C HIS A 23 14.25 20.82 -20.29
N ILE A 24 13.34 21.72 -19.91
CA ILE A 24 13.43 23.16 -20.23
C ILE A 24 14.74 23.75 -19.67
N CYS A 25 15.12 23.37 -18.44
CA CYS A 25 16.39 23.81 -17.86
C CYS A 25 17.61 23.29 -18.64
N ALA A 26 17.55 22.06 -19.18
CA ALA A 26 18.65 21.47 -19.94
C ALA A 26 18.81 22.16 -21.30
N GLU A 27 17.71 22.53 -21.93
CA GLU A 27 17.71 23.31 -23.18
C GLU A 27 18.22 24.75 -22.97
N ALA A 28 17.91 25.35 -21.82
CA ALA A 28 18.32 26.71 -21.51
C ALA A 28 19.84 26.85 -21.27
N SER A 29 20.53 25.80 -20.80
CA SER A 29 21.96 25.86 -20.51
C SER A 29 22.68 24.52 -20.67
N SER A 30 23.60 24.46 -21.63
CA SER A 30 24.46 23.29 -21.84
C SER A 30 25.38 23.00 -20.65
N LEU A 31 25.73 24.01 -19.86
CA LEU A 31 26.53 23.86 -18.64
C LEU A 31 25.79 23.11 -17.53
N MET A 32 24.45 23.17 -17.54
CA MET A 32 23.62 22.47 -16.56
C MET A 32 23.26 21.06 -17.00
N ASN A 33 23.48 20.69 -18.26
CA ASN A 33 22.99 19.44 -18.82
C ASN A 33 23.47 18.21 -18.03
N SER A 34 24.75 18.17 -17.62
CA SER A 34 25.28 17.03 -16.84
C SER A 34 24.66 16.91 -15.44
N LEU A 35 24.34 18.03 -14.78
CA LEU A 35 23.65 18.03 -13.49
C LEU A 35 22.19 17.61 -13.65
N ILE A 36 21.53 18.12 -14.70
CA ILE A 36 20.13 17.85 -14.98
C ILE A 36 19.93 16.39 -15.39
N GLU A 37 20.79 15.82 -16.23
CA GLU A 37 20.76 14.40 -16.61
C GLU A 37 20.70 13.48 -15.37
N ARG A 38 21.45 13.83 -14.31
CA ARG A 38 21.45 13.07 -13.05
C ARG A 38 20.06 13.01 -12.41
N HIS A 39 19.33 14.12 -12.42
CA HIS A 39 17.98 14.21 -11.85
C HIS A 39 16.93 13.61 -12.79
N LEU A 40 17.04 13.88 -14.09
CA LEU A 40 16.13 13.40 -15.12
C LEU A 40 16.08 11.86 -15.16
N TYR A 41 17.24 11.20 -15.05
CA TYR A 41 17.34 9.74 -15.07
C TYR A 41 17.39 9.09 -13.69
N ALA A 42 17.21 9.86 -12.60
CA ALA A 42 17.22 9.32 -11.25
C ALA A 42 16.10 8.29 -11.01
N HIS A 43 14.94 8.55 -11.61
CA HIS A 43 13.75 7.71 -11.50
C HIS A 43 13.25 7.30 -12.88
N ILE A 44 13.27 5.99 -13.18
CA ILE A 44 12.82 5.45 -14.46
C ILE A 44 11.58 4.60 -14.25
N ILE A 45 10.53 4.90 -15.02
CA ILE A 45 9.34 4.07 -15.09
C ILE A 45 9.42 3.22 -16.36
N LEU A 46 9.50 1.90 -16.19
CA LEU A 46 9.45 0.94 -17.26
C LEU A 46 8.01 0.63 -17.62
N LEU A 47 7.57 1.13 -18.77
CA LEU A 47 6.21 0.99 -19.27
C LEU A 47 6.10 -0.12 -20.34
N PRO A 48 4.91 -0.76 -20.45
CA PRO A 48 4.54 -1.56 -21.61
C PRO A 48 4.75 -0.79 -22.91
N ARG A 49 5.16 -1.50 -23.98
CA ARG A 49 5.45 -0.87 -25.27
C ARG A 49 4.26 -0.09 -25.84
N GLU A 50 3.05 -0.59 -25.60
CA GLU A 50 1.81 0.01 -26.14
C GLU A 50 1.38 1.27 -25.39
N THR A 51 1.83 1.45 -24.14
CA THR A 51 1.42 2.57 -23.29
C THR A 51 2.46 3.68 -23.23
N ALA A 52 3.70 3.41 -23.65
CA ALA A 52 4.78 4.38 -23.61
C ALA A 52 4.46 5.65 -24.42
N ASP A 53 3.77 5.52 -25.56
CA ASP A 53 3.49 6.65 -26.45
C ASP A 53 2.36 7.58 -25.95
N ASN A 54 1.55 7.15 -24.97
CA ASN A 54 0.38 7.88 -24.47
C ASN A 54 0.54 8.39 -23.02
N TYR A 55 1.70 8.18 -22.39
CA TYR A 55 1.91 8.56 -20.99
C TYR A 55 2.48 9.98 -20.90
N ASN A 56 1.62 10.96 -20.63
CA ASN A 56 1.98 12.38 -20.39
C ASN A 56 2.53 12.64 -18.97
N ASN A 57 3.14 11.64 -18.33
CA ASN A 57 3.52 11.78 -16.92
C ASN A 57 4.84 12.54 -16.73
N HIS A 58 4.99 13.13 -15.55
CA HIS A 58 6.16 13.89 -15.09
C HIS A 58 7.47 13.10 -14.93
N HIS A 59 7.51 11.85 -15.38
CA HIS A 59 8.69 10.97 -15.27
C HIS A 59 9.09 10.42 -16.63
N VAL A 60 10.36 10.05 -16.78
CA VAL A 60 10.87 9.43 -18.02
C VAL A 60 10.34 8.00 -18.14
N GLY A 61 9.18 7.88 -18.81
CA GLY A 61 8.60 6.61 -19.20
C GLY A 61 9.39 5.98 -20.35
N LEU A 62 10.08 4.87 -20.09
CA LEU A 62 10.84 4.14 -21.10
C LEU A 62 10.30 2.73 -21.25
N ASN A 63 10.19 2.24 -22.47
CA ASN A 63 10.07 0.80 -22.67
C ASN A 63 11.45 0.13 -22.51
N ARG A 64 11.46 -1.20 -22.37
CA ARG A 64 12.69 -1.98 -22.16
C ARG A 64 13.75 -1.75 -23.25
N LEU A 65 13.33 -1.66 -24.51
CA LEU A 65 14.26 -1.47 -25.63
C LEU A 65 14.86 -0.07 -25.60
N GLN A 66 14.05 0.95 -25.30
CA GLN A 66 14.53 2.32 -25.13
C GLN A 66 15.55 2.42 -23.99
N LEU A 67 15.29 1.80 -22.83
CA LEU A 67 16.26 1.79 -21.74
C LEU A 67 17.56 1.08 -22.14
N ALA A 68 17.46 -0.08 -22.81
CA ALA A 68 18.64 -0.80 -23.27
C ALA A 68 19.45 0.02 -24.29
N THR A 69 18.77 0.67 -25.25
CA THR A 69 19.42 1.57 -26.21
C THR A 69 20.05 2.76 -25.50
N LEU A 70 19.36 3.39 -24.55
CA LEU A 70 19.85 4.51 -23.76
C LEU A 70 21.12 4.15 -22.99
N LEU A 71 21.14 3.00 -22.31
CA LEU A 71 22.32 2.56 -21.54
C LEU A 71 23.46 2.06 -22.43
N LYS A 72 23.16 1.62 -23.65
CA LYS A 72 24.18 1.28 -24.67
C LYS A 72 24.81 2.55 -25.24
N THR A 73 24.04 3.61 -25.47
CA THR A 73 24.52 4.88 -26.03
C THR A 73 25.14 5.79 -24.98
N HIS A 74 24.63 5.77 -23.75
CA HIS A 74 25.06 6.63 -22.64
C HIS A 74 25.27 5.78 -21.36
N PRO A 75 26.38 5.01 -21.29
CA PRO A 75 26.61 4.10 -20.17
C PRO A 75 26.69 4.77 -18.79
N HIS A 76 27.09 6.05 -18.74
CA HIS A 76 27.20 6.80 -17.49
C HIS A 76 25.84 6.99 -16.78
N ILE A 77 24.74 7.01 -17.54
CA ILE A 77 23.37 7.11 -17.00
C ILE A 77 23.07 5.97 -16.02
N ALA A 78 23.68 4.79 -16.18
CA ALA A 78 23.51 3.67 -15.26
C ALA A 78 23.85 4.03 -13.80
N HIS A 79 24.76 4.99 -13.58
CA HIS A 79 25.14 5.46 -12.25
C HIS A 79 24.16 6.50 -11.68
N TYR A 80 23.30 7.09 -12.51
CA TYR A 80 22.30 8.07 -12.10
C TYR A 80 20.99 7.41 -11.66
N ILE A 81 20.67 6.24 -12.23
CA ILE A 81 19.43 5.51 -11.93
C ILE A 81 19.45 5.05 -10.47
N LYS A 82 18.62 5.69 -9.65
CA LYS A 82 18.41 5.38 -8.22
C LYS A 82 17.12 4.60 -7.99
N SER A 83 16.13 4.76 -8.87
CA SER A 83 14.82 4.15 -8.72
C SER A 83 14.31 3.59 -10.03
N ILE A 84 13.81 2.36 -10.01
CA ILE A 84 13.11 1.74 -11.13
C ILE A 84 11.72 1.30 -10.69
N GLN A 85 10.71 1.73 -11.42
CA GLN A 85 9.36 1.20 -11.33
C GLN A 85 9.04 0.42 -12.60
N ALA A 86 8.91 -0.90 -12.50
CA ALA A 86 8.52 -1.74 -13.62
C ALA A 86 7.03 -2.06 -13.56
N VAL A 87 6.28 -1.55 -14.53
CA VAL A 87 4.88 -1.90 -14.74
C VAL A 87 4.81 -2.97 -15.82
N VAL A 88 4.41 -4.18 -15.45
CA VAL A 88 4.38 -5.33 -16.36
C VAL A 88 2.94 -5.78 -16.57
N MET A 89 2.47 -5.70 -17.81
CA MET A 89 1.12 -6.13 -18.16
C MET A 89 1.10 -7.64 -18.50
N PRO A 90 -0.01 -8.35 -18.27
CA PRO A 90 -0.14 -9.77 -18.67
C PRO A 90 0.10 -10.01 -20.18
N THR A 91 -0.23 -9.03 -21.02
CA THR A 91 0.02 -9.07 -22.48
C THR A 91 1.51 -9.07 -22.81
N ASP A 92 2.33 -8.32 -22.06
CA ASP A 92 3.78 -8.31 -22.22
C ASP A 92 4.40 -9.66 -21.85
N LEU A 93 3.92 -10.27 -20.77
CA LEU A 93 4.40 -11.60 -20.36
C LEU A 93 4.09 -12.68 -21.40
N ARG A 94 2.91 -12.61 -22.03
CA ARG A 94 2.58 -13.50 -23.17
C ARG A 94 3.56 -13.30 -24.32
N ARG A 95 3.95 -12.05 -24.62
CA ARG A 95 4.94 -11.75 -25.65
C ARG A 95 6.33 -12.26 -25.29
N TRP A 96 6.73 -12.16 -24.03
CA TRP A 96 8.01 -12.64 -23.56
C TRP A 96 8.09 -14.16 -23.63
N THR A 97 7.04 -14.85 -23.18
CA THR A 97 6.96 -16.30 -23.26
C THR A 97 6.87 -16.80 -24.70
N SER A 98 6.17 -16.09 -25.61
CA SER A 98 6.13 -16.45 -27.03
C SER A 98 7.47 -16.22 -27.75
N ALA A 99 8.20 -15.14 -27.41
CA ALA A 99 9.52 -14.86 -27.98
C ALA A 99 10.59 -15.90 -27.59
N LEU A 100 10.35 -16.63 -26.50
CA LEU A 100 11.21 -17.73 -26.05
C LEU A 100 10.86 -19.08 -26.68
N ARG A 101 9.76 -19.17 -27.45
CA ARG A 101 9.42 -20.40 -28.17
C ARG A 101 10.40 -20.63 -29.33
N PRO A 102 10.86 -21.88 -29.55
CA PRO A 102 11.82 -22.21 -30.60
C PRO A 102 11.42 -21.81 -32.02
N SER A 103 10.12 -21.65 -32.27
CA SER A 103 9.53 -21.42 -33.59
C SER A 103 9.57 -19.97 -34.08
N TYR A 104 9.94 -19.00 -33.23
CA TYR A 104 10.12 -17.63 -33.69
C TYR A 104 11.47 -17.49 -34.42
N PRO A 105 11.53 -16.81 -35.58
CA PRO A 105 12.78 -16.61 -36.31
C PRO A 105 13.81 -16.02 -35.35
N LYS A 106 15.03 -16.58 -35.37
CA LYS A 106 16.16 -16.28 -34.49
C LYS A 106 16.48 -14.79 -34.48
N ARG A 107 15.68 -13.97 -33.79
CA ARG A 107 16.08 -12.64 -33.37
C ARG A 107 17.28 -12.83 -32.47
N ASP A 108 18.29 -12.03 -32.72
CA ASP A 108 19.61 -12.10 -32.13
C ASP A 108 19.52 -12.34 -30.62
N LYS A 109 19.73 -13.61 -30.20
CA LYS A 109 19.59 -14.03 -28.80
C LYS A 109 20.68 -13.41 -27.91
N THR A 110 21.66 -12.75 -28.53
CA THR A 110 22.88 -12.26 -27.90
C THR A 110 22.66 -10.92 -27.19
N GLU A 111 21.87 -9.99 -27.73
CA GLU A 111 21.77 -8.62 -27.18
C GLU A 111 21.01 -8.51 -25.86
N LEU A 112 20.22 -9.52 -25.49
CA LEU A 112 19.48 -9.56 -24.21
C LEU A 112 20.15 -10.39 -23.11
N SER A 113 21.29 -11.00 -23.41
CA SER A 113 21.93 -11.96 -22.50
C SER A 113 22.63 -11.32 -21.31
N LYS A 114 23.01 -10.04 -21.40
CA LYS A 114 23.66 -9.29 -20.32
C LYS A 114 22.81 -8.09 -19.96
N PRO A 115 21.97 -8.19 -18.92
CA PRO A 115 21.21 -7.04 -18.50
C PRO A 115 22.14 -5.94 -17.96
N PRO A 116 21.73 -4.66 -18.05
CA PRO A 116 22.57 -3.55 -17.61
C PRO A 116 22.87 -3.65 -16.12
N TYR A 117 24.11 -3.29 -15.74
CA TYR A 117 24.50 -3.16 -14.35
C TYR A 117 24.08 -1.78 -13.85
N LEU A 118 23.34 -1.74 -12.73
CA LEU A 118 22.77 -0.51 -12.17
C LEU A 118 23.32 -0.32 -10.74
N PRO A 119 24.56 0.16 -10.60
CA PRO A 119 25.27 0.18 -9.30
C PRO A 119 24.65 1.09 -8.24
N SER A 120 23.91 2.11 -8.67
CA SER A 120 23.33 3.12 -7.79
C SER A 120 21.85 2.87 -7.45
N LEU A 121 21.28 1.76 -7.92
CA LEU A 121 19.87 1.47 -7.75
C LEU A 121 19.55 1.20 -6.28
N LYS A 122 18.66 2.00 -5.71
CA LYS A 122 18.22 1.95 -4.32
C LYS A 122 16.78 1.50 -4.18
N ASN A 123 15.93 1.85 -5.14
CA ASN A 123 14.49 1.61 -5.07
C ASN A 123 14.04 0.74 -6.25
N LEU A 124 13.33 -0.33 -5.96
CA LEU A 124 12.73 -1.19 -6.95
C LEU A 124 11.24 -1.37 -6.66
N THR A 125 10.40 -0.93 -7.59
CA THR A 125 8.96 -1.24 -7.59
C THR A 125 8.65 -2.18 -8.74
N LEU A 126 8.21 -3.40 -8.43
CA LEU A 126 7.68 -4.34 -9.41
C LEU A 126 6.16 -4.36 -9.26
N ASN A 127 5.46 -3.78 -10.25
CA ASN A 127 4.02 -3.77 -10.31
C ASN A 127 3.56 -4.59 -11.51
N LEU A 128 3.11 -5.82 -11.25
CA LEU A 128 2.45 -6.63 -12.26
C LEU A 128 0.97 -6.28 -12.23
N ALA A 129 0.63 -5.27 -13.02
CA ALA A 129 -0.72 -4.75 -13.10
C ALA A 129 -1.69 -5.87 -13.47
N SER A 130 -2.49 -6.30 -12.49
CA SER A 130 -3.64 -7.12 -12.79
C SER A 130 -4.71 -6.23 -13.40
N SER A 131 -5.06 -6.47 -14.67
CA SER A 131 -6.35 -5.99 -15.17
C SER A 131 -7.45 -6.41 -14.19
N ILE A 132 -8.50 -5.59 -14.04
CA ILE A 132 -9.63 -5.80 -13.11
C ILE A 132 -10.24 -7.23 -13.18
N ARG A 133 -9.95 -8.00 -14.25
CA ARG A 133 -10.41 -9.37 -14.46
C ARG A 133 -9.29 -10.41 -14.60
N SER A 134 -8.02 -10.03 -14.62
CA SER A 134 -6.93 -11.01 -14.77
C SER A 134 -6.58 -11.65 -13.44
N ARG A 135 -6.21 -12.92 -13.52
CA ARG A 135 -5.49 -13.61 -12.45
C ARG A 135 -4.13 -12.93 -12.28
N GLU A 136 -3.70 -12.78 -11.04
CA GLU A 136 -2.34 -12.33 -10.70
C GLU A 136 -1.30 -13.23 -11.40
N VAL A 137 -0.13 -12.66 -11.68
CA VAL A 137 0.93 -13.39 -12.40
C VAL A 137 1.77 -14.16 -11.40
N LYS A 138 1.93 -15.47 -11.61
CA LYS A 138 2.82 -16.27 -10.77
C LYS A 138 4.29 -16.04 -11.12
N TRP A 139 5.12 -15.90 -10.09
CA TRP A 139 6.57 -15.75 -10.21
C TRP A 139 7.18 -16.86 -11.05
N ASN A 140 6.84 -18.13 -10.78
CA ASN A 140 7.37 -19.28 -11.51
C ASN A 140 6.98 -19.34 -12.99
N LEU A 141 5.99 -18.57 -13.43
CA LEU A 141 5.61 -18.44 -14.84
C LEU A 141 6.40 -17.33 -15.56
N LEU A 142 7.18 -16.53 -14.83
CA LEU A 142 8.10 -15.58 -15.43
C LEU A 142 9.25 -16.33 -16.12
N PRO A 143 9.70 -15.85 -17.29
CA PRO A 143 10.87 -16.42 -17.96
C PRO A 143 12.08 -16.56 -17.04
N SER A 144 12.76 -17.71 -17.08
CA SER A 144 13.95 -17.96 -16.26
C SER A 144 15.01 -16.84 -16.34
N PRO A 145 15.36 -16.30 -17.54
CA PRO A 145 16.31 -15.18 -17.62
C PRO A 145 15.84 -13.91 -16.92
N LEU A 146 14.52 -13.62 -16.95
CA LEU A 146 13.96 -12.47 -16.23
C LEU A 146 14.06 -12.68 -14.72
N ARG A 147 13.68 -13.86 -14.23
CA ARG A 147 13.76 -14.18 -12.80
C ARG A 147 15.18 -14.04 -12.29
N ALA A 148 16.16 -14.58 -13.02
CA ALA A 148 17.57 -14.44 -12.69
C ALA A 148 18.02 -12.97 -12.65
N TYR A 149 17.57 -12.16 -13.61
CA TYR A 149 17.87 -10.73 -13.62
C TYR A 149 17.24 -9.98 -12.45
N LEU A 150 15.95 -10.19 -12.18
CA LEU A 150 15.24 -9.56 -11.07
C LEU A 150 15.89 -9.93 -9.74
N LYS A 151 16.26 -11.20 -9.54
CA LYS A 151 17.02 -11.64 -8.36
C LYS A 151 18.31 -10.85 -8.22
N ARG A 152 19.10 -10.72 -9.29
CA ARG A 152 20.36 -9.99 -9.29
C ARG A 152 20.18 -8.50 -8.94
N ILE A 153 19.10 -7.88 -9.43
CA ILE A 153 18.77 -6.49 -9.09
C ILE A 153 18.40 -6.38 -7.60
N ILE A 154 17.53 -7.27 -7.12
CA ILE A 154 17.02 -7.22 -5.74
C ILE A 154 18.17 -7.30 -4.75
N ILE A 155 19.13 -8.20 -4.96
CA ILE A 155 20.29 -8.40 -4.07
C ILE A 155 21.41 -7.35 -4.24
N LEU A 156 21.16 -6.22 -4.92
CA LEU A 156 22.16 -5.17 -5.02
C LEU A 156 22.49 -4.63 -3.61
N PRO A 157 23.78 -4.43 -3.27
CA PRO A 157 24.16 -3.89 -1.96
C PRO A 157 23.65 -2.47 -1.68
N SER A 158 23.25 -1.74 -2.73
CA SER A 158 22.65 -0.41 -2.66
C SER A 158 21.14 -0.43 -2.43
N MET A 159 20.49 -1.59 -2.48
CA MET A 159 19.04 -1.71 -2.42
C MET A 159 18.51 -1.34 -1.02
N GLU A 160 17.59 -0.37 -0.98
CA GLU A 160 17.04 0.27 0.21
C GLU A 160 15.51 0.10 0.30
N ASP A 161 14.79 0.22 -0.83
CA ASP A 161 13.33 0.10 -0.90
C ASP A 161 12.92 -0.93 -1.96
N ILE A 162 12.13 -1.93 -1.56
CA ILE A 162 11.54 -2.91 -2.47
C ILE A 162 10.04 -2.93 -2.30
N THR A 163 9.33 -2.76 -3.42
CA THR A 163 7.88 -2.89 -3.51
C THR A 163 7.54 -3.97 -4.54
N ILE A 164 6.84 -5.03 -4.13
CA ILE A 164 6.38 -6.13 -4.97
C ILE A 164 4.85 -6.16 -4.95
N GLN A 165 4.23 -5.97 -6.11
CA GLN A 165 2.78 -5.89 -6.26
C GLN A 165 2.28 -6.79 -7.39
N GLY A 166 1.23 -7.56 -7.13
CA GLY A 166 0.52 -8.36 -8.14
C GLY A 166 1.29 -9.57 -8.67
N ILE A 167 2.33 -10.02 -7.96
CA ILE A 167 3.14 -11.20 -8.29
C ILE A 167 2.84 -12.35 -7.34
N GLN A 168 2.06 -13.35 -7.74
CA GLN A 168 1.84 -14.56 -6.93
C GLN A 168 3.13 -15.36 -6.72
N ASP A 169 3.24 -16.05 -5.59
CA ASP A 169 4.28 -17.05 -5.35
C ASP A 169 5.76 -16.53 -5.45
N PHE A 170 6.00 -15.22 -5.29
CA PHE A 170 7.31 -14.58 -5.15
C PHE A 170 8.15 -15.19 -4.02
N PRO A 171 9.39 -15.62 -4.28
CA PRO A 171 10.26 -16.27 -3.30
C PRO A 171 10.87 -15.25 -2.34
N LEU A 172 10.39 -15.23 -1.09
CA LEU A 172 10.87 -14.29 -0.05
C LEU A 172 12.38 -14.38 0.19
N GLN A 173 12.96 -15.57 -0.01
CA GLN A 173 14.39 -15.85 0.16
C GLN A 173 15.27 -14.98 -0.75
N VAL A 174 14.73 -14.41 -1.83
CA VAL A 174 15.49 -13.49 -2.69
C VAL A 174 15.83 -12.18 -1.95
N LEU A 175 15.05 -11.80 -0.93
CA LEU A 175 15.26 -10.57 -0.15
C LEU A 175 16.37 -10.71 0.90
N ASN A 176 16.80 -11.93 1.20
CA ASN A 176 17.81 -12.24 2.20
C ASN A 176 19.22 -11.66 1.87
N GLY A 177 19.46 -11.29 0.62
CA GLY A 177 20.73 -10.70 0.16
C GLY A 177 20.80 -9.17 0.20
N CYS A 178 19.89 -8.49 0.90
CA CYS A 178 19.71 -7.04 0.80
C CYS A 178 20.10 -6.32 2.11
N PRO A 179 21.39 -6.12 2.43
CA PRO A 179 21.82 -5.64 3.76
C PRO A 179 21.31 -4.22 4.11
N LYS A 180 21.04 -3.38 3.10
CA LYS A 180 20.56 -2.00 3.27
C LYS A 180 19.05 -1.85 3.18
N LEU A 181 18.30 -2.95 3.03
CA LEU A 181 16.85 -2.90 2.89
C LEU A 181 16.22 -2.28 4.13
N ASN A 182 15.60 -1.12 3.95
CA ASN A 182 14.94 -0.33 4.98
C ASN A 182 13.42 -0.32 4.83
N ARG A 183 12.92 -0.51 3.61
CA ARG A 183 11.49 -0.50 3.28
C ARG A 183 11.14 -1.69 2.41
N LEU A 184 10.13 -2.43 2.85
CA LEU A 184 9.60 -3.57 2.15
C LEU A 184 8.08 -3.46 2.04
N ALA A 185 7.57 -3.45 0.82
CA ALA A 185 6.14 -3.49 0.55
C ALA A 185 5.78 -4.73 -0.29
N LEU A 186 4.84 -5.52 0.20
CA LEU A 186 4.33 -6.73 -0.41
C LEU A 186 2.81 -6.58 -0.56
N ASP A 187 2.28 -6.74 -1.77
CA ASP A 187 0.84 -6.58 -2.06
C ASP A 187 0.35 -7.57 -3.12
N GLY A 188 -0.73 -8.30 -2.81
CA GLY A 188 -1.28 -9.39 -3.60
C GLY A 188 -0.93 -10.76 -3.03
N GLY A 189 -1.44 -11.86 -3.59
CA GLY A 189 -1.26 -13.26 -3.12
C GLY A 189 0.18 -13.81 -3.22
N CYS A 190 1.14 -13.03 -2.73
CA CYS A 190 2.41 -12.83 -3.39
C CYS A 190 3.53 -13.73 -2.97
N CYS A 191 3.52 -14.41 -1.83
CA CYS A 191 4.78 -14.91 -1.29
C CYS A 191 4.80 -16.42 -1.15
N THR A 192 5.94 -17.05 -1.51
CA THR A 192 6.26 -18.41 -1.11
C THR A 192 7.61 -18.54 -0.41
N ASN A 193 7.71 -19.55 0.46
CA ASN A 193 8.94 -20.03 1.08
C ASN A 193 9.58 -21.19 0.29
N SER A 194 9.53 -21.14 -1.04
CA SER A 194 10.14 -22.18 -1.86
C SER A 194 11.67 -22.15 -1.77
N ARG A 195 12.26 -23.19 -1.18
CA ARG A 195 13.71 -23.34 -1.03
C ARG A 195 14.44 -23.53 -2.36
N ASP A 196 13.75 -24.06 -3.38
CA ASP A 196 14.35 -24.41 -4.67
C ASP A 196 14.90 -23.19 -5.44
N GLU A 197 14.40 -21.99 -5.12
CA GLU A 197 14.81 -20.74 -5.77
C GLU A 197 15.88 -19.96 -4.97
N ALA A 198 16.26 -20.43 -3.77
CA ALA A 198 17.12 -19.71 -2.83
C ALA A 198 18.63 -19.91 -3.05
N ALA A 199 19.04 -20.74 -4.01
CA ALA A 199 20.46 -20.96 -4.32
C ALA A 199 21.08 -19.68 -4.91
N LEU A 200 21.58 -18.81 -4.02
CA LEU A 200 22.54 -17.77 -4.38
C LEU A 200 23.79 -18.45 -4.94
N PRO A 201 24.49 -17.82 -5.90
CA PRO A 201 25.78 -18.33 -6.35
C PRO A 201 26.69 -18.48 -5.14
N SER A 202 27.07 -19.72 -4.84
CA SER A 202 27.68 -20.23 -3.61
C SER A 202 29.13 -19.78 -3.42
N GLY A 203 29.39 -18.46 -3.46
CA GLY A 203 30.73 -17.87 -3.40
C GLY A 203 30.88 -16.68 -2.46
N GLN A 204 29.91 -16.41 -1.58
CA GLN A 204 30.02 -15.38 -0.55
C GLN A 204 29.85 -16.03 0.84
N ASP A 205 30.96 -16.53 1.39
CA ASP A 205 31.06 -17.09 2.75
C ASP A 205 31.15 -16.01 3.85
N GLU A 206 31.04 -14.73 3.48
CA GLU A 206 31.01 -13.64 4.46
C GLU A 206 29.62 -13.55 5.07
N ARG A 207 29.56 -13.53 6.42
CA ARG A 207 28.33 -13.29 7.19
C ARG A 207 27.67 -12.00 6.70
N LEU A 208 26.68 -12.14 5.84
CA LEU A 208 25.91 -11.00 5.32
C LEU A 208 25.24 -10.28 6.49
N GLU A 209 25.47 -8.98 6.59
CA GLU A 209 24.74 -8.13 7.53
C GLU A 209 23.23 -8.25 7.25
N ARG A 210 22.44 -8.46 8.30
CA ARG A 210 20.99 -8.54 8.16
C ARG A 210 20.40 -7.19 7.84
N ALA A 211 19.45 -7.18 6.91
CA ALA A 211 18.61 -6.03 6.65
C ALA A 211 17.90 -5.55 7.93
N ARG A 212 17.86 -4.24 8.17
CA ARG A 212 17.10 -3.64 9.29
C ARG A 212 15.89 -2.91 8.73
N VAL A 213 14.79 -3.63 8.58
CA VAL A 213 13.57 -3.09 7.97
C VAL A 213 12.92 -2.12 8.96
N ARG A 214 12.71 -0.88 8.51
CA ARG A 214 12.05 0.19 9.29
C ARG A 214 10.60 0.39 8.87
N HIS A 215 10.29 0.11 7.61
CA HIS A 215 8.95 0.24 7.05
C HIS A 215 8.54 -1.08 6.40
N LEU A 216 7.47 -1.69 6.91
CA LEU A 216 6.91 -2.93 6.38
C LEU A 216 5.47 -2.69 5.98
N GLN A 217 5.16 -2.98 4.73
CA GLN A 217 3.82 -2.94 4.20
C GLN A 217 3.46 -4.34 3.68
N VAL A 218 2.38 -4.92 4.19
CA VAL A 218 1.85 -6.22 3.77
C VAL A 218 0.36 -6.07 3.55
N ARG A 219 -0.08 -5.90 2.29
CA ARG A 219 -1.49 -5.68 1.94
C ARG A 219 -2.14 -6.91 1.30
N ARG A 220 -3.48 -6.90 1.30
CA ARG A 220 -4.50 -7.85 0.79
C ARG A 220 -4.04 -9.13 0.05
N GLY A 221 -4.86 -10.19 0.21
CA GLY A 221 -4.98 -11.29 -0.78
C GLY A 221 -4.00 -12.44 -0.59
N LEU A 222 -3.24 -12.41 0.50
CA LEU A 222 -2.23 -13.39 0.83
C LEU A 222 -2.88 -14.64 1.45
N THR A 223 -3.32 -15.57 0.61
CA THR A 223 -3.65 -16.96 1.03
C THR A 223 -2.49 -17.69 1.73
N LYS A 224 -1.33 -17.03 1.82
CA LYS A 224 -0.04 -17.55 2.31
C LYS A 224 0.63 -16.62 3.32
N MET A 225 -0.14 -15.87 4.10
CA MET A 225 0.41 -15.04 5.18
C MET A 225 1.29 -15.83 6.17
N HIS A 226 0.91 -17.07 6.47
CA HIS A 226 1.72 -17.98 7.29
C HIS A 226 3.14 -18.23 6.71
N GLU A 227 3.33 -18.10 5.39
CA GLU A 227 4.66 -18.19 4.77
C GLU A 227 5.50 -16.94 5.09
N ILE A 228 4.92 -15.75 5.05
CA ILE A 228 5.59 -14.51 5.49
C ILE A 228 5.90 -14.58 7.00
N ALA A 229 4.95 -15.07 7.81
CA ALA A 229 5.12 -15.31 9.23
C ALA A 229 6.31 -16.21 9.54
N SER A 230 6.31 -17.40 8.93
CA SER A 230 7.36 -18.39 9.12
C SER A 230 8.69 -17.96 8.52
N TRP A 231 8.69 -17.04 7.56
CA TRP A 231 9.92 -16.40 7.08
C TRP A 231 10.51 -15.48 8.16
N PHE A 232 9.71 -14.61 8.78
CA PHE A 232 10.19 -13.73 9.86
C PHE A 232 10.47 -14.46 11.17
N ALA A 233 9.77 -15.56 11.45
CA ALA A 233 9.91 -16.32 12.69
C ALA A 233 11.07 -17.34 12.67
N GLN A 234 11.76 -17.50 11.53
CA GLN A 234 12.93 -18.37 11.44
C GLN A 234 14.01 -17.94 12.43
N ASP A 235 14.61 -18.91 13.12
CA ASP A 235 15.68 -18.62 14.08
C ASP A 235 16.81 -17.89 13.34
N PRO A 236 17.16 -16.68 13.80
CA PRO A 236 18.24 -15.94 13.18
C PRO A 236 19.59 -16.70 13.25
N HIS A 237 19.80 -17.55 14.26
CA HIS A 237 21.03 -18.32 14.42
C HIS A 237 21.10 -19.57 13.54
N ASP A 238 19.95 -20.17 13.19
CA ASP A 238 19.88 -21.38 12.36
C ASP A 238 19.88 -21.02 10.87
N SER A 239 19.41 -19.83 10.53
CA SER A 239 19.38 -19.36 9.15
C SER A 239 20.71 -18.69 8.76
N ALA A 240 21.55 -19.42 8.02
CA ALA A 240 22.67 -18.84 7.26
C ALA A 240 22.22 -17.80 6.19
N GLN A 241 20.93 -17.47 6.15
CA GLN A 241 20.24 -16.84 5.03
C GLN A 241 19.83 -15.40 5.30
N GLY A 242 20.58 -14.57 6.04
CA GLY A 242 20.41 -13.10 6.01
C GLY A 242 18.97 -12.57 6.19
N ILE A 243 18.13 -13.24 6.98
CA ILE A 243 16.71 -12.89 7.11
C ILE A 243 16.57 -11.46 7.64
N PRO A 244 15.66 -10.64 7.09
CA PRO A 244 15.46 -9.28 7.56
C PRO A 244 15.05 -9.21 9.04
N ASP A 245 15.70 -8.32 9.78
CA ASP A 245 15.44 -8.04 11.18
C ASP A 245 14.32 -7.00 11.32
N LEU A 246 13.21 -7.41 11.95
CA LEU A 246 12.05 -6.57 12.23
C LEU A 246 12.11 -5.89 13.61
N SER A 247 13.13 -6.16 14.43
CA SER A 247 13.27 -5.54 15.76
C SER A 247 13.47 -4.01 15.73
N HIS A 248 13.74 -3.47 14.53
CA HIS A 248 13.91 -2.04 14.25
C HIS A 248 12.75 -1.45 13.44
N LEU A 249 11.61 -2.14 13.37
CA LEU A 249 10.46 -1.67 12.61
C LEU A 249 9.80 -0.47 13.29
N HIS A 250 9.67 0.65 12.57
CA HIS A 250 9.05 1.89 13.04
C HIS A 250 7.64 2.07 12.49
N SER A 251 7.38 1.56 11.27
CA SER A 251 6.09 1.70 10.60
C SER A 251 5.63 0.36 10.03
N LEU A 252 4.38 0.00 10.34
CA LEU A 252 3.73 -1.22 9.87
C LEU A 252 2.40 -0.87 9.18
N ASP A 253 2.28 -1.18 7.89
CA ASP A 253 1.03 -1.14 7.14
C ASP A 253 0.58 -2.57 6.84
N PHE A 254 -0.58 -2.96 7.36
CA PHE A 254 -1.01 -4.36 7.38
C PHE A 254 -2.47 -4.53 6.96
N GLY A 255 -2.70 -5.36 5.95
CA GLY A 255 -4.01 -5.84 5.56
C GLY A 255 -4.46 -6.96 6.51
N LEU A 256 -5.51 -6.72 7.29
CA LEU A 256 -5.95 -7.60 8.36
C LEU A 256 -7.23 -8.34 7.94
N GLY A 257 -7.14 -9.66 7.79
CA GLY A 257 -8.28 -10.59 7.79
C GLY A 257 -8.27 -11.48 9.05
N ILE A 258 -9.33 -12.27 9.25
CA ILE A 258 -9.49 -13.08 10.47
C ILE A 258 -8.33 -14.05 10.67
N GLU A 259 -7.89 -14.71 9.60
CA GLU A 259 -6.83 -15.72 9.65
C GLU A 259 -5.45 -15.09 9.90
N GLU A 260 -5.32 -13.82 9.54
CA GLU A 260 -4.09 -13.04 9.60
C GLU A 260 -3.84 -12.39 10.96
N PHE A 261 -4.82 -12.38 11.86
CA PHE A 261 -4.68 -11.71 13.16
C PHE A 261 -3.57 -12.30 14.03
N THR A 262 -3.44 -13.64 14.05
CA THR A 262 -2.38 -14.32 14.80
C THR A 262 -1.00 -13.90 14.31
N LEU A 263 -0.83 -13.77 12.98
CA LEU A 263 0.41 -13.29 12.38
C LEU A 263 0.68 -11.84 12.73
N PHE A 264 -0.33 -10.99 12.62
CA PHE A 264 -0.23 -9.59 13.02
C PHE A 264 0.29 -9.48 14.46
N ALA A 265 -0.29 -10.23 15.39
CA ALA A 265 0.17 -10.27 16.78
C ALA A 265 1.63 -10.78 16.94
N GLN A 266 2.05 -11.77 16.15
CA GLN A 266 3.43 -12.26 16.13
C GLN A 266 4.42 -11.19 15.66
N ILE A 267 4.12 -10.50 14.55
CA ILE A 267 4.95 -9.39 14.05
C ILE A 267 5.05 -8.29 15.10
N LEU A 268 3.90 -7.88 15.67
CA LEU A 268 3.87 -6.88 16.72
C LEU A 268 4.71 -7.28 17.93
N ASN A 269 4.78 -8.56 18.28
CA ASN A 269 5.57 -8.99 19.42
C ASN A 269 7.07 -8.72 19.20
N VAL A 270 7.55 -8.96 17.97
CA VAL A 270 8.94 -8.70 17.56
C VAL A 270 9.26 -7.20 17.56
N CYS A 271 8.36 -6.35 17.06
CA CYS A 271 8.63 -4.92 16.88
C CYS A 271 7.98 -4.00 17.93
N SER A 272 7.33 -4.55 18.96
CA SER A 272 6.54 -3.82 19.98
C SER A 272 7.27 -2.63 20.64
N ARG A 273 8.61 -2.69 20.70
CA ARG A 273 9.45 -1.67 21.33
C ARG A 273 9.90 -0.56 20.39
N THR A 274 9.84 -0.72 19.08
CA THR A 274 10.29 0.30 18.11
C THR A 274 9.17 0.86 17.27
N LEU A 275 8.03 0.17 17.24
CA LEU A 275 6.91 0.52 16.39
C LEU A 275 6.27 1.83 16.85
N GLU A 276 6.23 2.80 15.94
CA GLU A 276 5.66 4.13 16.16
C GLU A 276 4.36 4.32 15.37
N ASP A 277 4.28 3.75 14.17
CA ASP A 277 3.15 3.94 13.25
C ASP A 277 2.54 2.60 12.87
N ILE A 278 1.22 2.48 13.05
CA ILE A 278 0.44 1.35 12.56
C ILE A 278 -0.62 1.85 11.59
N THR A 279 -0.68 1.23 10.42
CA THR A 279 -1.76 1.35 9.46
C THR A 279 -2.42 -0.01 9.29
N LEU A 280 -3.73 -0.12 9.55
CA LEU A 280 -4.50 -1.35 9.38
C LEU A 280 -5.49 -1.17 8.24
N GLU A 281 -5.47 -2.05 7.25
CA GLU A 281 -6.57 -2.18 6.27
C GLU A 281 -7.42 -3.40 6.63
N ILE A 282 -8.58 -3.18 7.23
CA ILE A 282 -9.42 -4.25 7.74
C ILE A 282 -10.29 -4.80 6.61
N ASP A 283 -10.15 -6.10 6.38
CA ASP A 283 -10.92 -6.83 5.37
C ASP A 283 -12.37 -7.07 5.84
N LYS A 284 -13.25 -7.35 4.86
CA LYS A 284 -14.65 -7.66 5.07
C LYS A 284 -14.86 -8.90 5.97
N SER A 285 -13.87 -9.79 6.09
CA SER A 285 -13.96 -10.98 6.93
C SER A 285 -14.29 -10.67 8.39
N PHE A 286 -13.84 -9.52 8.93
CA PHE A 286 -14.17 -9.06 10.29
C PHE A 286 -15.55 -8.44 10.45
N SER A 287 -16.34 -8.42 9.38
CA SER A 287 -17.62 -7.71 9.40
C SER A 287 -18.66 -8.47 10.19
N THR A 288 -19.24 -7.78 11.18
CA THR A 288 -20.50 -8.19 11.76
C THR A 288 -21.61 -7.80 10.80
N THR A 289 -22.51 -8.74 10.49
CA THR A 289 -23.67 -8.46 9.65
C THR A 289 -24.80 -7.87 10.49
N TYR A 290 -25.23 -6.66 10.14
CA TYR A 290 -26.37 -5.97 10.71
C TYR A 290 -27.53 -6.06 9.73
N ARG A 291 -28.71 -6.51 10.18
CA ARG A 291 -29.95 -6.35 9.41
C ARG A 291 -30.68 -5.11 9.87
N ALA A 292 -30.89 -4.19 8.94
CA ALA A 292 -31.89 -3.16 9.09
C ALA A 292 -33.21 -3.67 8.52
N HIS A 293 -34.19 -3.89 9.40
CA HIS A 293 -35.57 -4.11 8.98
C HIS A 293 -36.29 -2.77 8.99
N ARG A 294 -36.79 -2.35 7.82
CA ARG A 294 -37.66 -1.18 7.74
C ARG A 294 -39.01 -1.58 8.33
N SER A 295 -39.28 -1.13 9.55
CA SER A 295 -40.59 -1.37 10.16
C SER A 295 -41.66 -0.67 9.32
N LEU A 296 -42.65 -1.43 8.84
CA LEU A 296 -43.80 -0.89 8.11
C LEU A 296 -44.64 0.06 8.99
N SER A 297 -44.60 -0.11 10.31
CA SER A 297 -45.40 0.67 11.27
C SER A 297 -44.70 1.92 11.79
N ASN A 298 -43.37 1.98 11.75
CA ASN A 298 -42.63 3.17 12.16
C ASN A 298 -41.33 3.33 11.32
N PRO A 299 -41.36 4.12 10.24
CA PRO A 299 -40.19 4.31 9.37
C PRO A 299 -39.01 5.02 10.05
N ALA A 300 -39.20 5.58 11.26
CA ALA A 300 -38.14 6.21 12.04
C ALA A 300 -37.44 5.23 13.02
N ALA A 301 -38.00 4.04 13.27
CA ALA A 301 -37.43 3.05 14.17
C ALA A 301 -36.69 1.96 13.39
N THR A 302 -35.37 2.12 13.26
CA THR A 302 -34.49 1.09 12.69
C THR A 302 -33.99 0.20 13.84
N ASN A 303 -34.57 -0.99 14.00
CA ASN A 303 -34.02 -1.98 14.92
C ASN A 303 -32.82 -2.68 14.25
N LEU A 304 -31.61 -2.40 14.72
CA LEU A 304 -30.40 -3.11 14.34
C LEU A 304 -30.27 -4.35 15.22
N ALA A 305 -30.59 -5.52 14.66
CA ALA A 305 -30.26 -6.79 15.28
C ALA A 305 -28.91 -7.28 14.74
N SER A 306 -27.92 -7.46 15.62
CA SER A 306 -26.67 -8.16 15.29
C SER A 306 -26.98 -9.63 15.05
N LEU A 307 -26.62 -10.17 13.89
CA LEU A 307 -26.96 -11.56 13.53
C LEU A 307 -25.90 -12.59 13.90
N HIS A 308 -24.68 -12.14 14.20
CA HIS A 308 -23.56 -13.02 14.45
C HIS A 308 -22.80 -12.61 15.71
N ASN A 309 -22.42 -13.63 16.50
CA ASN A 309 -21.40 -13.50 17.53
C ASN A 309 -20.10 -13.06 16.85
N SER A 310 -19.52 -11.97 17.35
CA SER A 310 -18.17 -11.56 16.95
C SER A 310 -17.24 -12.77 17.12
N PRO A 311 -16.36 -13.07 16.14
CA PRO A 311 -15.39 -14.14 16.34
C PRO A 311 -14.60 -13.83 17.61
N ASP A 312 -14.57 -14.78 18.55
CA ASP A 312 -13.74 -14.67 19.74
C ASP A 312 -12.30 -14.54 19.26
N VAL A 313 -11.77 -13.31 19.28
CA VAL A 313 -10.38 -13.04 18.95
C VAL A 313 -9.55 -13.67 20.08
N PRO A 314 -8.80 -14.76 19.85
CA PRO A 314 -8.20 -15.53 20.94
C PRO A 314 -6.97 -14.86 21.55
N TYR A 315 -6.48 -13.76 20.98
CA TYR A 315 -5.12 -13.29 21.20
C TYR A 315 -5.10 -11.88 21.76
N SER A 316 -4.37 -11.72 22.86
CA SER A 316 -4.04 -10.39 23.37
C SER A 316 -2.90 -9.79 22.55
N LEU A 317 -3.05 -8.55 22.09
CA LEU A 317 -1.96 -7.80 21.47
C LEU A 317 -0.79 -7.58 22.45
N PRO A 318 0.48 -7.60 22.02
CA PRO A 318 1.60 -7.27 22.89
C PRO A 318 1.54 -5.80 23.33
N SER A 319 2.28 -5.44 24.37
CA SER A 319 2.36 -4.06 24.85
C SER A 319 3.08 -3.16 23.83
N LEU A 320 2.35 -2.25 23.18
CA LEU A 320 2.88 -1.33 22.17
C LEU A 320 3.29 -0.01 22.82
N ILE A 321 4.49 0.03 23.42
CA ILE A 321 4.88 1.13 24.31
C ILE A 321 5.11 2.46 23.55
N ASN A 322 5.60 2.37 22.31
CA ASN A 322 6.06 3.52 21.55
C ASN A 322 5.13 3.94 20.41
N ILE A 323 3.94 3.35 20.32
CA ILE A 323 2.99 3.68 19.24
C ILE A 323 2.52 5.13 19.38
N LYS A 324 2.73 5.92 18.33
CA LYS A 324 2.35 7.33 18.22
C LYS A 324 1.12 7.51 17.35
N ASN A 325 1.03 6.77 16.24
CA ASN A 325 -0.03 6.92 15.26
C ASN A 325 -0.68 5.58 14.94
N LEU A 326 -2.01 5.55 14.99
CA LEU A 326 -2.83 4.41 14.59
C LEU A 326 -3.81 4.85 13.49
N HIS A 327 -3.62 4.34 12.28
CA HIS A 327 -4.50 4.57 11.14
C HIS A 327 -5.27 3.29 10.83
N ILE A 328 -6.59 3.36 10.73
CA ILE A 328 -7.45 2.20 10.49
C ILE A 328 -8.31 2.51 9.27
N TYR A 329 -8.07 1.80 8.18
CA TYR A 329 -8.85 1.84 6.95
C TYR A 329 -9.86 0.70 6.95
N ILE A 330 -11.12 1.06 6.78
CA ILE A 330 -12.26 0.17 6.88
C ILE A 330 -13.01 0.26 5.56
N ARG A 331 -13.33 -0.90 4.98
CA ARG A 331 -14.18 -0.97 3.81
C ARG A 331 -15.53 -1.57 4.19
N LEU A 332 -16.55 -0.72 4.28
CA LEU A 332 -17.92 -1.14 4.50
C LEU A 332 -18.54 -1.59 3.17
N VAL A 333 -19.17 -2.76 3.16
CA VAL A 333 -19.92 -3.25 2.02
C VAL A 333 -21.39 -3.27 2.38
N SER A 334 -22.20 -2.53 1.62
CA SER A 334 -23.65 -2.53 1.76
C SER A 334 -24.27 -3.44 0.71
N ARG A 335 -25.02 -4.46 1.13
CA ARG A 335 -25.78 -5.33 0.24
C ARG A 335 -27.28 -5.10 0.44
N ALA A 336 -27.97 -4.82 -0.66
CA ALA A 336 -29.42 -4.77 -0.68
C ALA A 336 -29.97 -6.01 -1.37
N SER A 337 -30.90 -6.69 -0.70
CA SER A 337 -31.73 -7.73 -1.31
C SER A 337 -33.11 -7.17 -1.62
N LYS A 338 -33.55 -7.34 -2.86
CA LYS A 338 -34.91 -6.99 -3.29
C LYS A 338 -35.85 -8.15 -3.01
N SER A 339 -37.08 -7.82 -2.61
CA SER A 339 -38.16 -8.80 -2.60
C SER A 339 -38.44 -9.29 -4.02
N GLN A 340 -38.76 -10.57 -4.18
CA GLN A 340 -39.19 -11.13 -5.46
C GLN A 340 -40.57 -10.62 -5.90
N SER A 341 -41.43 -10.18 -4.98
CA SER A 341 -42.84 -9.91 -5.26
C SER A 341 -43.16 -8.50 -5.74
N ASP A 342 -42.40 -7.48 -5.32
CA ASP A 342 -42.72 -6.07 -5.58
C ASP A 342 -41.51 -5.23 -6.06
N GLY A 343 -40.33 -5.86 -6.18
CA GLY A 343 -39.08 -5.19 -6.53
C GLY A 343 -38.58 -4.17 -5.49
N ARG A 344 -39.26 -4.02 -4.33
CA ARG A 344 -38.85 -3.13 -3.26
C ARG A 344 -37.72 -3.78 -2.45
N ILE A 345 -36.83 -2.94 -1.93
CA ILE A 345 -35.76 -3.38 -1.03
C ILE A 345 -36.42 -3.79 0.29
N GLN A 346 -36.54 -5.10 0.53
CA GLN A 346 -37.11 -5.62 1.77
C GLN A 346 -36.08 -5.67 2.90
N LYS A 347 -34.80 -5.83 2.55
CA LYS A 347 -33.76 -6.13 3.52
C LYS A 347 -32.42 -5.57 3.05
N ARG A 348 -31.77 -4.85 3.97
CA ARG A 348 -30.38 -4.42 3.83
C ARG A 348 -29.54 -5.10 4.87
N GLU A 349 -28.42 -5.62 4.40
CA GLU A 349 -27.38 -6.19 5.24
C GLU A 349 -26.14 -5.32 5.13
N TYR A 350 -25.66 -4.86 6.28
CA TYR A 350 -24.42 -4.10 6.39
C TYR A 350 -23.37 -4.99 7.05
N GLU A 351 -22.22 -5.09 6.41
CA GLU A 351 -21.04 -5.76 6.93
C GLU A 351 -20.13 -4.67 7.55
N SER A 352 -19.95 -4.69 8.88
CA SER A 352 -19.13 -3.69 9.60
C SER A 352 -18.17 -4.31 10.63
N PRO A 353 -16.86 -4.00 10.57
CA PRO A 353 -15.86 -4.51 11.52
C PRO A 353 -15.71 -3.67 12.80
N VAL A 354 -16.66 -2.77 13.08
CA VAL A 354 -16.58 -1.83 14.21
C VAL A 354 -16.34 -2.49 15.59
N PRO A 355 -17.02 -3.59 15.96
CA PRO A 355 -16.77 -4.23 17.26
C PRO A 355 -15.32 -4.71 17.41
N PHE A 356 -14.76 -5.28 16.33
CA PHE A 356 -13.38 -5.74 16.30
C PHE A 356 -12.38 -4.58 16.43
N ILE A 357 -12.67 -3.46 15.78
CA ILE A 357 -11.85 -2.23 15.87
C ILE A 357 -11.86 -1.66 17.27
N SER A 358 -13.05 -1.61 17.88
CA SER A 358 -13.21 -1.14 19.26
C SER A 358 -12.33 -1.97 20.19
N ARG A 359 -12.33 -3.29 20.02
CA ARG A 359 -11.46 -4.20 20.79
C ARG A 359 -9.97 -3.99 20.52
N ILE A 360 -9.53 -3.76 19.28
CA ILE A 360 -8.12 -3.43 19.00
C ILE A 360 -7.73 -2.15 19.72
N ILE A 361 -8.55 -1.11 19.64
CA ILE A 361 -8.29 0.18 20.29
C ILE A 361 -8.24 -0.01 21.81
N GLU A 362 -9.19 -0.75 22.37
CA GLU A 362 -9.22 -1.11 23.78
C GLU A 362 -7.99 -1.90 24.18
N GLU A 363 -7.55 -2.91 23.44
CA GLU A 363 -6.35 -3.70 23.78
C GLU A 363 -5.06 -2.87 23.70
N ILE A 364 -4.95 -1.97 22.73
CA ILE A 364 -3.82 -1.03 22.62
C ILE A 364 -3.82 -0.06 23.80
N TYR A 365 -5.00 0.30 24.31
CA TYR A 365 -5.13 1.28 25.37
C TYR A 365 -5.10 0.71 26.80
N ASP A 366 -5.91 -0.30 27.08
CA ASP A 366 -6.16 -0.90 28.41
C ASP A 366 -4.87 -1.38 29.07
N LYS A 367 -3.89 -1.79 28.25
CA LYS A 367 -2.56 -2.15 28.75
C LYS A 367 -1.77 -0.99 29.36
N ARG A 368 -2.30 0.25 29.40
CA ARG A 368 -1.66 1.48 29.93
C ARG A 368 -0.25 1.71 29.40
N THR A 369 0.09 1.10 28.26
CA THR A 369 1.46 0.98 27.78
C THR A 369 1.84 2.10 26.83
N SER A 370 0.88 2.76 26.18
CA SER A 370 1.16 3.89 25.30
C SER A 370 0.60 5.21 25.83
N PHE A 371 1.34 5.87 26.72
CA PHE A 371 1.23 7.33 26.87
C PHE A 371 1.69 8.07 25.60
N ALA A 372 2.30 7.35 24.65
CA ALA A 372 2.86 7.89 23.42
C ALA A 372 1.83 8.05 22.30
N LEU A 373 0.64 7.42 22.38
CA LEU A 373 -0.37 7.48 21.33
C LEU A 373 -0.92 8.90 21.20
N LYS A 374 -0.60 9.55 20.07
CA LYS A 374 -0.97 10.94 19.79
C LYS A 374 -2.20 11.02 18.90
N ASN A 375 -2.27 10.15 17.88
CA ASN A 375 -3.25 10.25 16.81
C ASN A 375 -3.91 8.90 16.53
N ILE A 376 -5.23 8.92 16.43
CA ILE A 376 -6.03 7.81 15.90
C ILE A 376 -6.82 8.32 14.70
N THR A 377 -6.62 7.72 13.53
CA THR A 377 -7.34 8.04 12.31
C THR A 377 -8.15 6.83 11.87
N ILE A 378 -9.46 6.97 11.75
CA ILE A 378 -10.34 5.93 11.24
C ILE A 378 -10.92 6.37 9.90
N ASN A 379 -10.49 5.71 8.83
CA ASN A 379 -10.93 5.95 7.46
C ASN A 379 -11.98 4.91 7.06
N LEU A 380 -13.24 5.29 6.98
CA LEU A 380 -14.33 4.48 6.45
C LEU A 380 -14.52 4.72 4.95
N SER A 381 -14.48 3.66 4.16
CA SER A 381 -14.85 3.65 2.75
C SER A 381 -16.12 2.83 2.58
N LEU A 382 -17.21 3.44 2.12
CA LEU A 382 -18.44 2.71 1.80
C LEU A 382 -18.46 2.30 0.33
N ILE A 383 -18.42 1.00 0.08
CA ILE A 383 -18.65 0.41 -1.23
C ILE A 383 -20.11 -0.01 -1.34
N ARG A 384 -20.77 0.54 -2.35
CA ARG A 384 -22.16 0.23 -2.68
C ARG A 384 -22.21 -0.72 -3.86
N THR A 385 -22.84 -1.87 -3.67
CA THR A 385 -23.05 -2.83 -4.77
C THR A 385 -24.36 -2.58 -5.52
N ASP A 386 -25.20 -1.65 -5.07
CA ASP A 386 -26.51 -1.35 -5.65
C ASP A 386 -26.60 0.05 -6.31
N SER A 387 -27.39 0.14 -7.39
CA SER A 387 -27.59 1.38 -8.15
C SER A 387 -28.67 2.29 -7.57
N GLN A 388 -29.48 1.84 -6.62
CA GLN A 388 -30.59 2.61 -6.05
C GLN A 388 -30.22 3.24 -4.71
N SER A 389 -30.34 4.57 -4.62
CA SER A 389 -29.85 5.38 -3.49
C SER A 389 -30.79 5.37 -2.27
N PRO A 390 -30.36 4.90 -1.10
CA PRO A 390 -30.73 5.51 0.17
C PRO A 390 -29.72 6.56 0.62
N THR A 391 -30.20 7.46 1.47
CA THR A 391 -29.43 8.41 2.27
C THR A 391 -28.69 7.68 3.40
N LEU A 392 -27.51 8.19 3.74
CA LEU A 392 -26.61 7.60 4.74
C LEU A 392 -27.06 7.76 6.20
N ALA A 393 -28.20 8.40 6.42
CA ALA A 393 -28.82 8.56 7.72
C ALA A 393 -29.16 7.23 8.44
N GLU A 394 -29.08 6.09 7.74
CA GLU A 394 -29.43 4.76 8.29
C GLU A 394 -28.23 3.97 8.85
N ILE A 395 -26.97 4.41 8.66
CA ILE A 395 -25.83 3.74 9.29
C ILE A 395 -25.65 4.31 10.69
N ASP A 396 -25.88 3.46 11.69
CA ASP A 396 -25.68 3.82 13.08
C ASP A 396 -24.18 3.85 13.43
N PHE A 397 -23.60 5.05 13.40
CA PHE A 397 -22.23 5.30 13.82
C PHE A 397 -22.09 5.47 15.33
N THR A 398 -23.17 5.34 16.12
CA THR A 398 -23.09 5.50 17.58
C THR A 398 -22.15 4.49 18.21
N ALA A 399 -22.05 3.27 17.66
CA ALA A 399 -21.07 2.29 18.12
C ALA A 399 -19.61 2.77 17.98
N LEU A 400 -19.27 3.51 16.91
CA LEU A 400 -17.94 4.14 16.76
C LEU A 400 -17.78 5.36 17.67
N ALA A 401 -18.85 6.15 17.84
CA ALA A 401 -18.86 7.31 18.72
C ALA A 401 -18.72 6.94 20.20
N ASN A 402 -19.20 5.75 20.57
CA ASN A 402 -19.18 5.22 21.94
C ASN A 402 -17.92 4.41 22.24
N ILE A 403 -16.94 4.32 21.31
CA ILE A 403 -15.64 3.75 21.64
C ILE A 403 -15.09 4.59 22.79
N PRO A 404 -14.89 4.01 23.99
CA PRO A 404 -14.43 4.77 25.13
C PRO A 404 -13.04 5.30 24.78
N LEU A 405 -12.97 6.62 24.48
CA LEU A 405 -11.72 7.33 24.25
C LEU A 405 -11.21 7.83 25.61
N PRO A 406 -10.12 7.28 26.10
CA PRO A 406 -9.69 7.48 27.47
C PRO A 406 -8.74 8.68 27.61
N GLY A 407 -9.20 9.70 28.34
CA GLY A 407 -8.40 10.83 28.82
C GLY A 407 -8.06 11.91 27.79
N SER A 408 -7.70 13.09 28.29
CA SER A 408 -7.42 14.34 27.56
C SER A 408 -6.20 14.33 26.61
N SER A 409 -5.56 13.17 26.40
CA SER A 409 -4.31 13.05 25.64
C SER A 409 -4.51 12.78 24.15
N ILE A 410 -5.69 12.27 23.75
CA ILE A 410 -6.02 12.08 22.34
C ILE A 410 -6.31 13.45 21.74
N ARG A 411 -5.36 13.94 20.93
CA ARG A 411 -5.48 15.26 20.30
C ARG A 411 -6.51 15.27 19.18
N SER A 412 -6.72 14.13 18.51
CA SER A 412 -7.70 14.01 17.43
C SER A 412 -8.17 12.56 17.24
N CYS A 413 -9.47 12.38 16.99
CA CYS A 413 -10.05 11.16 16.46
C CYS A 413 -10.79 11.53 15.17
N LEU A 414 -10.31 11.02 14.03
CA LEU A 414 -10.83 11.38 12.72
C LEU A 414 -11.71 10.25 12.18
N LEU A 415 -12.96 10.55 11.86
CA LEU A 415 -13.88 9.61 11.21
C LEU A 415 -14.07 10.02 9.75
N CYS A 416 -13.24 9.50 8.84
CA CYS A 416 -13.34 9.83 7.43
C CYS A 416 -14.40 8.96 6.75
N GLN A 417 -15.22 9.54 5.89
CA GLN A 417 -16.24 8.81 5.15
C GLN A 417 -16.05 9.00 3.64
N ALA A 418 -15.62 7.96 2.93
CA ALA A 418 -15.44 7.97 1.48
C ALA A 418 -16.63 7.31 0.76
N TYR A 419 -17.10 7.95 -0.33
CA TYR A 419 -18.13 7.44 -1.23
C TYR A 419 -17.47 6.98 -2.53
N LEU A 420 -17.75 5.74 -2.96
CA LEU A 420 -17.31 5.24 -4.25
C LEU A 420 -18.50 5.04 -5.20
N ARG A 421 -18.54 5.83 -6.27
CA ARG A 421 -19.20 5.57 -7.58
C ARG A 421 -18.17 5.86 -8.69
N PRO A 422 -18.38 5.50 -9.98
CA PRO A 422 -17.30 5.19 -10.94
C PRO A 422 -16.29 6.31 -11.28
N HIS A 423 -16.45 7.53 -10.79
CA HIS A 423 -15.49 8.61 -10.98
C HIS A 423 -15.24 9.32 -9.64
N VAL A 424 -13.95 9.62 -9.43
CA VAL A 424 -13.22 9.78 -8.16
C VAL A 424 -13.70 10.98 -7.33
N ALA A 425 -13.73 10.82 -6.00
CA ALA A 425 -13.70 11.92 -5.02
C ALA A 425 -12.92 11.46 -3.78
N THR A 426 -11.92 12.25 -3.37
CA THR A 426 -11.10 12.02 -2.16
C THR A 426 -11.71 12.86 -1.04
N LEU A 427 -11.80 12.37 0.19
CA LEU A 427 -12.21 13.15 1.37
C LEU A 427 -11.10 13.05 2.42
N VAL A 428 -10.46 14.17 2.79
CA VAL A 428 -9.41 14.22 3.82
C VAL A 428 -9.92 15.08 4.95
N ILE A 429 -10.00 14.51 6.14
CA ILE A 429 -10.32 15.25 7.37
C ILE A 429 -9.00 15.66 8.01
N SER A 430 -8.76 16.98 8.10
CA SER A 430 -7.61 17.58 8.76
C SER A 430 -8.06 18.32 10.03
N VAL A 431 -7.23 18.30 11.08
CA VAL A 431 -7.29 19.27 12.18
C VAL A 431 -5.94 19.98 12.27
N GLU A 432 -5.86 21.21 11.76
CA GLU A 432 -5.08 22.35 12.31
C GLU A 432 -5.51 23.66 11.60
N THR A 433 -5.36 24.79 12.30
CA THR A 433 -6.06 26.09 12.12
C THR A 433 -5.58 27.01 10.99
N TYR A 434 -6.57 27.77 10.45
CA TYR A 434 -6.58 28.89 9.48
C TYR A 434 -6.31 28.64 7.98
N GLY A 435 -7.27 29.10 7.14
CA GLY A 435 -7.16 29.29 5.69
C GLY A 435 -8.39 28.83 4.89
N TYR A 436 -9.05 29.76 4.18
CA TYR A 436 -10.29 29.56 3.40
C TYR A 436 -10.11 28.73 2.11
N ILE A 437 -11.14 27.98 1.69
CA ILE A 437 -11.86 28.00 0.37
C ILE A 437 -12.83 26.77 0.23
N VAL A 438 -13.80 26.93 -0.68
CA VAL A 438 -15.19 26.46 -0.84
C VAL A 438 -15.38 25.10 -1.57
N GLY A 439 -16.47 24.37 -1.24
CA GLY A 439 -17.26 23.56 -2.22
C GLY A 439 -17.83 22.20 -1.76
N GLY A 440 -19.16 22.09 -1.54
CA GLY A 440 -19.88 20.80 -1.40
C GLY A 440 -21.20 20.80 -0.59
N ARG A 441 -22.34 21.30 -1.14
CA ARG A 441 -23.56 21.62 -0.36
C ARG A 441 -24.48 20.45 0.07
N GLN A 442 -24.61 19.37 -0.71
CA GLN A 442 -25.67 18.37 -0.45
C GLN A 442 -25.27 17.30 0.57
N LEU A 443 -23.99 16.96 0.62
CA LEU A 443 -23.42 15.97 1.53
C LEU A 443 -23.15 16.58 2.92
N GLN A 444 -22.82 17.86 2.96
CA GLN A 444 -22.80 18.69 4.17
C GLN A 444 -24.13 18.66 4.91
N THR A 445 -25.24 18.76 4.17
CA THR A 445 -26.57 18.78 4.75
C THR A 445 -26.93 17.45 5.44
N ASP A 446 -26.50 16.31 4.91
CA ASP A 446 -26.80 14.99 5.49
C ASP A 446 -25.95 14.69 6.73
N VAL A 447 -24.68 15.12 6.74
CA VAL A 447 -23.81 14.98 7.92
C VAL A 447 -24.24 15.93 9.05
N GLU A 448 -24.59 17.18 8.74
CA GLU A 448 -25.11 18.16 9.70
C GLU A 448 -26.50 17.78 10.28
N ARG A 449 -27.25 16.92 9.56
CA ARG A 449 -28.54 16.37 10.00
C ARG A 449 -28.40 15.08 10.80
N ASN A 450 -27.23 14.45 10.84
CA ASN A 450 -27.02 13.27 11.67
C ASN A 450 -27.02 13.69 13.16
N GLN A 451 -28.14 13.45 13.83
CA GLN A 451 -28.35 13.86 15.22
C GLN A 451 -27.33 13.24 16.18
N SER A 452 -26.78 12.06 15.85
CA SER A 452 -25.79 11.36 16.65
C SER A 452 -24.39 11.98 16.60
N LEU A 453 -24.05 12.73 15.54
CA LEU A 453 -22.73 13.36 15.38
C LEU A 453 -22.68 14.81 15.87
N ARG A 454 -23.83 15.48 15.98
CA ARG A 454 -23.92 16.90 16.40
C ARG A 454 -23.24 17.21 17.73
N PRO A 455 -23.43 16.44 18.82
CA PRO A 455 -22.78 16.74 20.09
C PRO A 455 -21.24 16.74 19.97
N LEU A 456 -20.69 15.77 19.23
CA LEU A 456 -19.25 15.63 19.03
C LEU A 456 -18.65 16.72 18.13
N MET A 457 -19.40 17.16 17.12
CA MET A 457 -19.01 18.30 16.28
C MET A 457 -19.03 19.61 17.08
N ASN A 458 -20.03 19.80 17.94
CA ASN A 458 -20.13 20.98 18.81
C ASN A 458 -19.00 21.04 19.85
N GLU A 459 -18.50 19.90 20.30
CA GLU A 459 -17.36 19.79 21.21
C GLU A 459 -16.00 19.90 20.50
N GLY A 460 -15.97 20.10 19.18
CA GLY A 460 -14.74 20.18 18.38
C GLY A 460 -13.99 18.84 18.28
N LYS A 461 -14.60 17.74 18.71
CA LYS A 461 -14.01 16.39 18.69
C LYS A 461 -14.06 15.75 17.31
N VAL A 462 -14.97 16.20 16.45
CA VAL A 462 -15.19 15.72 15.09
C VAL A 462 -15.25 16.90 14.13
N SER A 463 -14.39 16.90 13.10
CA SER A 463 -14.48 17.83 11.97
C SER A 463 -14.82 17.07 10.69
N VAL A 464 -15.50 17.72 9.75
CA VAL A 464 -15.91 17.12 8.47
C VAL A 464 -15.43 18.06 7.39
N LYS A 465 -14.55 17.60 6.49
CA LYS A 465 -13.98 18.43 5.42
C LYS A 465 -14.22 17.76 4.08
N PHE A 466 -14.88 18.48 3.17
CA PHE A 466 -15.20 18.06 1.81
C PHE A 466 -14.01 18.32 0.88
N ILE A 467 -13.64 17.34 0.05
CA ILE A 467 -12.62 17.51 -0.98
C ILE A 467 -13.23 17.07 -2.31
N GLU A 468 -13.22 17.97 -3.29
CA GLU A 468 -13.54 17.66 -4.67
C GLU A 468 -12.28 17.12 -5.34
N ALA A 469 -12.35 15.95 -5.98
CA ALA A 469 -11.29 15.53 -6.88
C ALA A 469 -11.46 16.28 -8.21
N GLY A 470 -10.48 17.11 -8.56
CA GLY A 470 -10.36 17.69 -9.90
C GLY A 470 -10.13 16.61 -10.96
N GLN A 471 -10.57 16.91 -12.19
CA GLN A 471 -10.60 16.00 -13.35
C GLN A 471 -9.24 15.41 -13.74
#